data_AF-A0A485CI11-F1
#
_entry.id   AF-A0A485CI11-F1
#
_cell.length_a   1.000
_cell.length_b   1.000
_cell.length_c   1.000
_cell.angle_alpha   90.00
_cell.angle_beta   90.00
_cell.angle_gamma   90.00
#
_symmetry.space_group_name_H-M   'P 1'
#
loop_
_entity.id
_entity.type
_entity.pdbx_description
1 polymer ?
#
loop_
_entity_poly.entity_id
_entity_poly.type
_entity_poly.pdbx_seq_one_letter_code
_entity_poly.pdbx_strand_id
1 'polypeptide(L)'
;MALLVFAFHGMSIEADIYGVLLAVTSGALMSGGAYLLWYSLLPKLSPTTASTLQLSVPCLAALGGLVFMGEALDGRMLLAIVITLSGIGLVIAADRRQ
;
A
#
# COMPACT_ATOMS: atom_id res chain seq x y z
N MET A 1 -2.17 7.39 -23.05
CA MET A 1 -1.60 8.07 -24.24
C MET A 1 -0.14 8.46 -24.01
N ALA A 2 0.21 9.28 -23.01
CA ALA A 2 1.61 9.64 -22.72
C ALA A 2 2.54 8.45 -22.39
N LEU A 3 2.07 7.47 -21.59
CA LEU A 3 2.84 6.26 -21.26
C LEU A 3 3.14 5.35 -22.46
N LEU A 4 2.26 5.35 -23.46
CA LEU A 4 2.47 4.56 -24.69
C LEU A 4 3.55 5.21 -25.57
N VAL A 5 3.58 6.53 -25.66
CA VAL A 5 4.59 7.27 -26.45
C VAL A 5 6.00 7.10 -25.88
N PHE A 6 6.15 7.00 -24.56
CA PHE A 6 7.45 6.79 -23.90
C PHE A 6 8.00 5.37 -24.12
N ALA A 7 7.13 4.36 -24.19
CA ALA A 7 7.54 2.96 -24.39
C ALA A 7 8.10 2.66 -25.80
N PHE A 8 7.72 3.45 -26.81
CA PHE A 8 8.15 3.24 -28.20
C PHE A 8 9.36 4.10 -28.62
N HIS A 9 9.86 4.99 -27.74
CA HIS A 9 11.00 5.85 -28.05
C HIS A 9 12.34 5.14 -27.76
N GLY A 10 12.70 4.18 -28.62
CA GLY A 10 14.09 3.71 -28.77
C GLY A 10 14.73 3.03 -27.57
N MET A 11 13.97 2.39 -26.68
CA MET A 11 14.53 1.59 -25.59
C MET A 11 14.96 0.24 -26.15
N SER A 12 16.26 -0.02 -26.24
CA SER A 12 16.80 -1.37 -26.46
C SER A 12 16.35 -2.25 -25.29
N ILE A 13 15.26 -3.01 -25.43
CA ILE A 13 14.77 -3.90 -24.38
C ILE A 13 15.70 -5.10 -24.33
N GLU A 14 16.77 -4.99 -23.55
CA GLU A 14 17.61 -6.11 -23.15
C GLU A 14 16.88 -6.90 -22.05
N ALA A 15 15.95 -7.74 -22.46
CA ALA A 15 15.19 -8.59 -21.56
C ALA A 15 16.03 -9.81 -21.15
N ASP A 16 16.75 -9.68 -20.04
CA ASP A 16 17.35 -10.83 -19.36
C ASP A 16 16.28 -11.68 -18.65
N ILE A 17 16.41 -13.00 -18.73
CA ILE A 17 15.46 -13.96 -18.13
C ILE A 17 15.35 -13.73 -16.62
N TYR A 18 16.48 -13.45 -15.94
CA TYR A 18 16.47 -13.14 -14.51
C TYR A 18 15.74 -11.83 -14.21
N GLY A 19 15.93 -10.81 -15.04
CA GLY A 19 15.22 -9.53 -14.92
C GLY A 19 13.70 -9.69 -15.06
N VAL A 20 13.25 -10.49 -16.02
CA VAL A 20 11.82 -10.81 -16.20
C VAL A 20 11.26 -11.56 -14.99
N LEU A 21 11.98 -12.57 -14.49
CA LEU A 21 11.58 -13.32 -13.30
C LEU A 21 11.47 -12.41 -12.07
N LEU A 22 12.44 -11.53 -11.84
CA LEU A 22 12.42 -10.56 -10.75
C LEU A 22 11.25 -9.57 -10.88
N ALA A 23 11.00 -9.06 -12.08
CA ALA A 23 9.90 -8.13 -12.32
C ALA A 23 8.53 -8.77 -12.06
N VAL A 24 8.32 -10.00 -12.55
CA VAL A 24 7.07 -10.74 -12.35
C VAL A 24 6.88 -11.10 -10.88
N THR A 25 7.91 -11.64 -10.22
CA THR A 25 7.81 -12.03 -8.80
C THR A 25 7.60 -10.84 -7.89
N SER A 26 8.35 -9.74 -8.09
CA SER A 26 8.16 -8.49 -7.36
C SER A 26 6.73 -7.94 -7.56
N GLY A 27 6.26 -7.87 -8.81
CA GLY A 27 4.91 -7.38 -9.12
C GLY A 27 3.80 -8.27 -8.55
N ALA A 28 3.93 -9.59 -8.64
CA ALA A 28 2.99 -10.55 -8.10
C ALA A 28 2.93 -10.49 -6.56
N LEU A 29 4.08 -10.32 -5.90
CA LEU A 29 4.14 -10.20 -4.44
C LEU A 29 3.56 -8.88 -3.95
N MET A 30 3.99 -7.76 -4.53
CA MET A 30 3.57 -6.43 -4.09
C MET A 30 2.09 -6.17 -4.41
N SER A 31 1.70 -6.31 -5.67
CA SER A 31 0.33 -6.03 -6.11
C SER A 31 -0.59 -7.21 -5.85
N GLY A 32 -0.21 -8.40 -6.31
CA GLY A 32 -1.04 -9.60 -6.18
C GLY A 32 -1.28 -9.96 -4.71
N GLY A 33 -0.23 -9.93 -3.88
CA GLY A 33 -0.34 -10.18 -2.44
C GLY A 33 -1.27 -9.19 -1.72
N ALA A 34 -1.14 -7.89 -2.00
CA ALA A 34 -1.99 -6.86 -1.41
C ALA A 34 -3.46 -7.05 -1.79
N TYR A 35 -3.77 -7.31 -3.07
CA TYR A 35 -5.14 -7.55 -3.53
C TYR A 35 -5.73 -8.85 -2.96
N LEU A 36 -4.94 -9.92 -2.92
CA LEU A 36 -5.40 -11.21 -2.40
C LEU A 36 -5.76 -11.09 -0.91
N LEU A 37 -4.94 -10.37 -0.14
CA LEU A 37 -5.22 -10.07 1.26
C LEU A 37 -6.47 -9.18 1.41
N TRP A 38 -6.57 -8.10 0.63
CA TRP A 38 -7.71 -7.18 0.69
C TRP A 38 -9.02 -7.88 0.34
N TYR A 39 -9.08 -8.62 -0.77
CA TYR A 39 -10.29 -9.33 -1.17
C TYR A 39 -10.62 -10.53 -0.27
N SER A 40 -9.65 -11.09 0.45
CA SER A 40 -9.91 -12.11 1.48
C SER A 40 -10.53 -11.51 2.75
N LEU A 41 -10.21 -10.25 3.06
CA LEU A 41 -10.70 -9.55 4.25
C LEU A 41 -12.01 -8.80 3.98
N LEU A 42 -12.16 -8.20 2.80
CA LEU A 42 -13.29 -7.35 2.42
C LEU A 42 -14.67 -7.97 2.74
N PRO A 43 -14.94 -9.27 2.48
CA PRO A 43 -16.23 -9.90 2.79
C PRO A 43 -16.52 -10.02 4.30
N LYS A 44 -15.50 -9.88 5.15
CA LYS A 44 -15.58 -10.04 6.61
C LYS A 44 -15.68 -8.69 7.35
N LEU A 45 -15.66 -7.58 6.62
CA LEU A 45 -15.63 -6.22 7.17
C LEU A 45 -16.92 -5.50 6.83
N SER A 46 -17.39 -4.64 7.74
CA SER A 46 -18.47 -3.71 7.43
C SER A 46 -18.00 -2.67 6.41
N PRO A 47 -18.90 -2.04 5.64
CA PRO A 47 -18.55 -0.95 4.73
C PRO A 47 -17.84 0.22 5.44
N THR A 48 -18.26 0.52 6.68
CA THR A 48 -17.65 1.56 7.52
C THR A 48 -16.20 1.19 7.86
N THR A 49 -15.99 0.00 8.41
CA THR A 49 -14.65 -0.48 8.79
C THR A 49 -13.71 -0.57 7.57
N ALA A 50 -14.20 -1.08 6.43
CA ALA A 50 -13.40 -1.16 5.21
C ALA A 50 -12.94 0.22 4.73
N SER A 51 -13.84 1.21 4.74
CA SER A 51 -13.52 2.58 4.35
C SER A 51 -12.52 3.23 5.30
N THR A 52 -12.65 2.99 6.60
CA THR A 52 -11.75 3.54 7.60
C THR A 52 -10.36 2.90 7.55
N LEU A 53 -10.26 1.60 7.28
CA LEU A 53 -8.98 0.92 7.07
C LEU A 53 -8.20 1.50 5.88
N GLN A 54 -8.87 2.05 4.87
CA GLN A 54 -8.18 2.70 3.75
C GLN A 54 -7.32 3.90 4.19
N LEU A 55 -7.71 4.57 5.28
CA LEU A 55 -6.96 5.68 5.87
C LEU A 55 -5.63 5.23 6.51
N SER A 56 -5.45 3.94 6.82
CA SER A 56 -4.18 3.45 7.38
C SER A 56 -3.10 3.24 6.32
N VAL A 57 -3.46 3.10 5.05
CA VAL A 57 -2.51 2.87 3.94
C VAL A 57 -1.38 3.90 3.89
N PRO A 58 -1.65 5.23 3.89
CA PRO A 58 -0.58 6.23 3.89
C PRO A 58 0.28 6.18 5.16
N CYS A 59 -0.29 5.84 6.32
CA CYS A 59 0.48 5.69 7.55
C CYS A 59 1.45 4.50 7.45
N LEU A 60 1.00 3.35 6.94
CA LEU A 60 1.83 2.18 6.73
C LEU A 60 2.90 2.43 5.66
N ALA A 61 2.58 3.17 4.60
CA ALA A 61 3.55 3.57 3.59
C ALA A 61 4.67 4.45 4.17
N ALA A 62 4.32 5.45 5.00
CA ALA A 62 5.30 6.31 5.67
C ALA A 62 6.20 5.52 6.62
N LEU A 63 5.63 4.59 7.40
CA LEU A 63 6.41 3.69 8.26
C LEU A 63 7.31 2.76 7.44
N GLY A 64 6.83 2.26 6.30
CA GLY A 64 7.63 1.49 5.35
C GLY A 64 8.80 2.28 4.79
N GLY A 65 8.60 3.57 4.45
CA GLY A 65 9.67 4.47 4.03
C GLY A 65 10.76 4.64 5.10
N LEU A 66 10.36 4.81 6.36
CA LEU A 66 11.31 4.83 7.47
C LEU A 66 12.11 3.52 7.58
N VAL A 67 11.44 2.36 7.54
CA VAL A 67 12.10 1.06 7.78
C VAL A 67 12.98 0.62 6.60
N PHE A 68 12.48 0.75 5.37
CA PHE A 68 13.16 0.23 4.18
C PHE A 68 14.06 1.26 3.50
N MET A 69 13.68 2.54 3.52
CA MET A 69 14.47 3.61 2.90
C MET A 69 15.27 4.45 3.91
N GLY A 70 15.04 4.27 5.22
CA GLY A 70 15.74 5.04 6.25
C GLY A 70 15.30 6.51 6.31
N GLU A 71 14.15 6.86 5.75
CA GLU A 71 13.65 8.24 5.75
C GLU A 71 13.33 8.71 7.16
N ALA A 72 13.93 9.83 7.59
CA ALA A 72 13.66 10.39 8.90
C ALA A 72 12.22 10.90 8.97
N LEU A 73 11.43 10.35 9.90
CA LEU A 73 10.09 10.85 10.18
C LEU A 73 10.18 12.14 11.01
N ASP A 74 9.60 13.21 10.49
CA ASP A 74 9.38 14.43 11.27
C ASP A 74 8.41 14.16 12.43
N GLY A 75 8.56 14.88 13.54
CA GLY A 75 7.71 14.74 14.72
C GLY A 75 6.23 14.97 14.39
N ARG A 76 5.94 15.84 13.42
CA ARG A 76 4.58 16.07 12.90
C ARG A 76 4.01 14.84 12.20
N MET A 77 4.83 14.11 11.44
CA MET A 77 4.41 12.88 10.75
C MET A 77 4.10 11.78 11.75
N LEU A 78 4.96 11.59 12.77
CA LEU A 78 4.72 10.65 13.86
C LEU A 78 3.41 10.95 14.59
N LEU A 79 3.18 12.21 14.95
CA LEU A 79 1.93 12.63 15.58
C LEU A 79 0.72 12.34 14.69
N ALA A 80 0.79 12.67 13.40
CA ALA A 80 -0.29 12.42 12.44
C ALA A 80 -0.60 10.92 12.31
N ILE A 81 0.42 10.06 12.26
CA ILE A 81 0.28 8.60 12.24
C ILE A 81 -0.44 8.13 13.50
N VAL A 82 0.00 8.56 14.69
CA VAL A 82 -0.60 8.14 15.97
C VAL A 82 -2.06 8.57 16.05
N ILE A 83 -2.38 9.82 15.70
CA ILE A 83 -3.75 10.35 15.72
C ILE A 83 -4.63 9.57 14.74
N THR A 84 -4.15 9.33 13.52
CA THR A 84 -4.90 8.64 12.47
C THR A 84 -5.19 7.19 12.87
N LEU A 85 -4.17 6.45 13.32
CA LEU A 85 -4.32 5.06 13.76
C LEU A 85 -5.23 4.94 15.00
N SER A 86 -5.13 5.88 15.94
CA SER A 86 -6.03 5.92 17.10
C SER A 86 -7.48 6.16 16.68
N GLY A 87 -7.73 7.09 15.75
CA GLY A 87 -9.04 7.36 15.19
C GLY A 87 -9.64 6.14 14.47
N ILE A 88 -8.84 5.45 13.67
CA ILE A 88 -9.22 4.19 13.01
C ILE A 88 -9.63 3.14 14.06
N GLY A 89 -8.83 2.96 15.11
CA GLY A 89 -9.12 2.03 16.20
C GLY A 89 -10.45 2.33 16.91
N LEU A 90 -10.74 3.61 17.15
CA LEU A 90 -12.01 4.05 17.75
C LEU A 90 -13.22 3.74 16.87
N VAL A 91 -13.12 4.02 15.56
CA VAL A 91 -14.21 3.72 14.61
C VAL A 91 -14.47 2.22 14.52
N ILE A 92 -13.43 1.40 14.43
CA ILE A 92 -13.58 -0.06 14.40
C ILE A 92 -14.20 -0.58 15.71
N ALA A 93 -13.81 -0.03 16.85
CA ALA A 93 -14.39 -0.41 18.14
C ALA A 93 -15.86 0.01 18.28
N ALA A 94 -16.26 1.15 17.70
CA ALA A 94 -17.64 1.60 17.68
C ALA A 94 -18.51 0.78 16.72
N ASP A 95 -17.98 0.46 15.53
CA ASP A 95 -18.67 -0.34 14.50
C ASP A 95 -18.94 -1.78 14.98
N ARG A 96 -18.02 -2.37 15.76
CA ARG A 96 -18.22 -3.69 16.40
C ARG A 96 -19.32 -3.72 17.46
N ARG A 97 -19.77 -2.56 17.96
CA ARG A 97 -20.83 -2.47 18.98
C ARG A 97 -22.23 -2.34 18.39
N GLN A 98 -22.35 -2.08 17.08
CA GLN A 98 -23.61 -2.11 16.35
C GLN A 98 -23.93 -3.52 15.87
#